data_AF-A0A3D3RFQ3-F1
#
_entry.id   AF-A0A3D3RFQ3-F1
#
_cell.length_a   1.000
_cell.length_b   1.000
_cell.length_c   1.000
_cell.angle_alpha   90.00
_cell.angle_beta   90.00
_cell.angle_gamma   90.00
#
_symmetry.space_group_name_H-M   'P 1'
#
loop_
_entity.id
_entity.type
_entity.pdbx_description
1 polymer ?
#
loop_
_entity_poly.entity_id
_entity_poly.type
_entity_poly.pdbx_seq_one_letter_code
_entity_poly.pdbx_strand_id
1 'polypeptide(L)'
;MRLSKIRIKNFKSLNEIELFIPKKDDSRAGSADFLSLVGPNNAGKSSILQAIELACPNTNLKKPILDHFPNRDLSNSPIEVEMLFEEIDVEESNNWIIKRCVNQNKIELLRRWDSDGEKISASPETLVKLPVYEFEELSVDKTKEYPTRTVLSKNEKWKPVLEKYDTNQGSKSPISKKIWHEIIDLAVSEYPDLVKDSGAYSWQNPTGLELTCLKNL
;
A
#
# COMPACT_ATOMS: atom_id res chain seq x y z
N MET A 1 5.96 13.61 4.21
CA MET A 1 6.34 12.44 3.40
C MET A 1 7.00 12.87 2.10
N ARG A 2 7.96 12.09 1.59
CA ARG A 2 8.70 12.36 0.35
C ARG A 2 8.61 11.17 -0.60
N LEU A 3 8.20 11.39 -1.85
CA LEU A 3 8.24 10.37 -2.90
C LEU A 3 9.70 10.11 -3.29
N SER A 4 10.17 8.86 -3.15
CA SER A 4 11.56 8.48 -3.43
C SER A 4 11.70 7.56 -4.65
N LYS A 5 10.65 6.80 -4.98
CA LYS A 5 10.65 5.86 -6.10
C LYS A 5 9.26 5.77 -6.73
N ILE A 6 9.23 5.63 -8.05
CA ILE A 6 8.03 5.39 -8.85
C ILE A 6 8.33 4.23 -9.79
N ARG A 7 7.43 3.25 -9.86
CA ARG A 7 7.49 2.18 -10.85
C ARG A 7 6.16 2.11 -11.60
N ILE A 8 6.23 2.09 -12.92
CA ILE A 8 5.05 2.10 -13.81
C ILE A 8 5.13 0.86 -14.67
N LYS A 9 4.02 0.13 -14.81
CA LYS A 9 3.90 -1.02 -15.71
C LYS A 9 2.66 -0.94 -16.59
N ASN A 10 2.79 -1.52 -17.78
CA ASN A 10 1.74 -1.67 -18.78
C ASN A 10 0.99 -0.35 -19.05
N PHE A 11 1.70 0.77 -19.21
CA PHE A 11 1.08 2.07 -19.46
C PHE A 11 1.56 2.68 -20.77
N LYS A 12 0.66 2.79 -21.75
CA LYS A 12 0.96 3.26 -23.11
C LYS A 12 2.10 2.46 -23.73
N SER A 13 3.19 3.12 -24.11
CA SER A 13 4.39 2.48 -24.65
C SER A 13 5.37 1.99 -23.58
N LEU A 14 5.05 2.11 -22.30
CA LEU A 14 5.87 1.66 -21.19
C LEU A 14 5.43 0.25 -20.78
N ASN A 15 6.25 -0.75 -21.10
CA ASN A 15 6.08 -2.09 -20.54
C ASN A 15 6.35 -2.06 -19.03
N GLU A 16 7.52 -1.53 -18.67
CA GLU A 16 7.92 -1.31 -17.28
C GLU A 16 9.00 -0.22 -17.23
N ILE A 17 8.92 0.67 -16.25
CA ILE A 17 9.98 1.62 -15.91
C ILE A 17 10.02 1.85 -14.41
N GLU A 18 11.22 2.04 -13.90
CA GLU A 18 11.48 2.36 -12.50
C GLU A 18 12.32 3.65 -12.43
N LEU A 19 11.87 4.59 -11.60
CA LEU A 19 12.44 5.91 -11.44
C LEU A 19 12.75 6.14 -9.97
N PHE A 20 13.93 6.68 -9.70
CA PHE A 20 14.37 7.08 -8.37
C PHE A 20 14.51 8.58 -8.31
N ILE A 21 13.87 9.21 -7.32
CA ILE A 21 13.99 10.64 -7.05
C ILE A 21 15.18 10.79 -6.10
N PRO A 22 16.30 11.38 -6.56
CA PRO A 22 17.53 11.48 -5.77
C PRO A 22 17.30 12.37 -4.56
N LYS A 23 17.91 12.01 -3.42
CA LYS A 23 17.96 12.88 -2.26
C LYS A 23 19.11 13.88 -2.41
N LYS A 24 18.91 15.11 -1.96
CA LYS A 24 19.99 16.09 -1.89
C LYS A 24 21.12 15.56 -0.98
N ASP A 25 22.33 15.62 -1.49
CA ASP A 25 23.55 15.25 -0.80
C ASP A 25 24.41 16.50 -0.64
N ASP A 26 24.48 17.03 0.58
CA ASP A 26 25.24 18.25 0.89
C ASP A 26 26.75 18.09 0.70
N SER A 27 27.26 16.85 0.63
CA SER A 27 28.67 16.57 0.35
C SER A 27 29.03 16.64 -1.14
N ARG A 28 28.03 16.64 -2.02
CA ARG A 28 28.21 16.64 -3.48
C ARG A 28 27.66 17.93 -4.10
N ALA A 29 28.57 18.78 -4.58
CA ALA A 29 28.20 19.98 -5.32
C ALA A 29 27.33 19.63 -6.55
N GLY A 30 26.20 20.33 -6.70
CA GLY A 30 25.22 20.09 -7.76
C GLY A 30 24.23 18.94 -7.48
N SER A 31 24.28 18.31 -6.30
CA SER A 31 23.21 17.40 -5.87
C SER A 31 21.94 18.17 -5.57
N ALA A 32 20.80 17.63 -5.99
CA ALA A 32 19.51 18.28 -5.85
C ALA A 32 18.39 17.25 -5.68
N ASP A 33 17.34 17.64 -4.97
CA ASP A 33 16.15 16.83 -4.72
C ASP A 33 15.11 17.03 -5.84
N PHE A 34 15.52 16.79 -7.09
CA PHE A 34 14.59 16.80 -8.22
C PHE A 34 14.99 15.76 -9.26
N LEU A 35 13.98 15.19 -9.92
CA LEU A 35 14.15 14.29 -11.06
C LEU A 35 13.97 15.07 -12.37
N SER A 36 14.94 14.99 -13.27
CA SER A 36 14.82 15.54 -14.63
C SER A 36 14.61 14.41 -15.64
N LEU A 37 13.52 14.48 -16.40
CA LEU A 37 13.24 13.57 -17.50
C LEU A 37 13.79 14.16 -18.81
N VAL A 38 14.93 13.67 -19.26
CA VAL A 38 15.59 14.13 -20.49
C VAL A 38 15.60 13.03 -21.56
N GLY A 39 15.52 13.41 -22.82
CA GLY A 39 15.65 12.49 -23.95
C GLY A 39 14.89 12.92 -25.19
N PRO A 40 15.22 12.34 -26.37
CA PRO A 40 14.66 12.74 -27.65
C PRO A 40 13.19 12.34 -27.82
N ASN A 41 12.73 11.31 -27.09
CA ASN A 41 11.36 10.81 -27.19
C ASN A 41 10.40 11.59 -26.27
N ASN A 42 9.46 12.34 -26.84
CA ASN A 42 8.45 13.06 -26.06
C ASN A 42 7.34 12.14 -25.53
N ALA A 43 7.01 11.05 -26.23
CA ALA A 43 5.91 10.16 -25.86
C ALA A 43 6.18 9.44 -24.53
N GLY A 44 7.42 8.98 -24.30
CA GLY A 44 7.80 8.31 -23.05
C GLY A 44 7.72 9.24 -21.83
N LYS A 45 8.22 10.47 -21.95
CA LYS A 45 8.21 11.47 -20.87
C LYS A 45 6.78 11.86 -20.48
N SER A 46 5.93 12.17 -21.47
CA SER A 46 4.52 12.47 -21.22
C SER A 46 3.75 11.26 -20.66
N SER A 47 4.10 10.04 -21.07
CA SER A 47 3.49 8.82 -20.52
C SER A 47 3.84 8.63 -19.04
N ILE A 48 5.09 8.90 -18.64
CA ILE A 48 5.49 8.88 -17.23
C ILE A 48 4.65 9.88 -16.42
N LEU A 49 4.58 11.14 -16.86
CA LEU A 49 3.83 12.19 -16.17
C LEU A 49 2.33 11.85 -16.07
N GLN A 50 1.73 11.30 -17.12
CA GLN A 50 0.33 10.90 -17.12
C GLN A 50 0.04 9.68 -16.25
N ALA A 51 0.98 8.73 -16.14
CA ALA A 51 0.83 7.61 -15.21
C ALA A 51 0.86 8.10 -13.75
N ILE A 52 1.74 9.06 -13.44
CA ILE A 52 1.76 9.71 -12.12
C ILE A 52 0.46 10.49 -11.89
N GLU A 53 0.01 11.27 -12.89
CA GLU A 53 -1.26 11.99 -12.81
C GLU A 53 -2.45 11.06 -12.54
N LEU A 54 -2.48 9.88 -13.17
CA LEU A 54 -3.51 8.87 -12.97
C LEU A 54 -3.46 8.27 -11.54
N ALA A 55 -2.26 8.13 -10.95
CA ALA A 55 -2.07 7.57 -9.62
C ALA A 55 -2.36 8.54 -8.48
N CYS A 56 -2.19 9.84 -8.71
CA CYS A 56 -2.50 10.88 -7.73
C CYS A 56 -4.01 11.18 -7.70
N PRO A 57 -4.62 11.35 -6.51
CA PRO A 57 -5.98 11.83 -6.40
C PRO A 57 -6.05 13.30 -6.83
N ASN A 58 -7.25 13.76 -7.16
CA ASN A 58 -7.55 15.17 -7.49
C ASN A 58 -6.90 15.71 -8.77
N THR A 59 -6.53 14.83 -9.70
CA THR A 59 -6.09 15.23 -11.04
C THR A 59 -7.25 15.22 -12.03
N ASN A 60 -6.99 15.72 -13.25
CA ASN A 60 -7.98 15.67 -14.32
C ASN A 60 -8.18 14.23 -14.82
N LEU A 61 -7.17 13.38 -14.65
CA LEU A 61 -7.15 12.01 -15.11
C LEU A 61 -7.59 11.03 -14.02
N LYS A 62 -8.92 10.89 -13.85
CA LYS A 62 -9.51 10.10 -12.76
C LYS A 62 -9.52 8.59 -12.97
N LYS A 63 -9.47 8.13 -14.23
CA LYS A 63 -9.50 6.71 -14.59
C LYS A 63 -8.78 6.48 -15.91
N PRO A 64 -8.26 5.26 -16.16
CA PRO A 64 -7.67 4.95 -17.43
C PRO A 64 -8.74 4.85 -18.53
N ILE A 65 -8.30 5.07 -19.76
CA ILE A 65 -9.07 4.84 -20.98
C ILE A 65 -8.28 3.86 -21.85
N LEU A 66 -8.91 3.36 -22.92
CA LEU A 66 -8.28 2.38 -23.83
C LEU A 66 -6.89 2.83 -24.34
N ASP A 67 -6.72 4.12 -24.63
CA ASP A 67 -5.45 4.72 -25.07
C ASP A 67 -4.31 4.63 -24.04
N HIS A 68 -4.62 4.30 -22.78
CA HIS A 68 -3.60 4.10 -21.74
C HIS A 68 -3.09 2.66 -21.69
N PHE A 69 -3.79 1.72 -22.31
CA PHE A 69 -3.34 0.34 -22.38
C PHE A 69 -2.35 0.14 -23.54
N PRO A 70 -1.32 -0.70 -23.38
CA PRO A 70 -0.40 -1.04 -24.45
C PRO A 70 -1.16 -1.53 -25.68
N ASN A 71 -0.79 -1.00 -26.84
CA ASN A 71 -1.43 -1.29 -28.13
C ASN A 71 -2.95 -1.05 -28.18
N ARG A 72 -3.52 -0.29 -27.23
CA ARG A 72 -4.97 -0.09 -27.09
C ARG A 72 -5.72 -1.40 -26.89
N ASP A 73 -5.12 -2.31 -26.16
CA ASP A 73 -5.65 -3.65 -25.93
C ASP A 73 -5.80 -3.89 -24.42
N LEU A 74 -7.05 -4.07 -23.98
CA LEU A 74 -7.42 -4.29 -22.59
C LEU A 74 -6.88 -5.61 -22.03
N SER A 75 -6.53 -6.57 -22.89
CA SER A 75 -5.89 -7.82 -22.46
C SER A 75 -4.47 -7.62 -21.92
N ASN A 76 -3.87 -6.45 -22.16
CA ASN A 76 -2.60 -6.03 -21.55
C ASN A 76 -2.79 -5.40 -20.14
N SER A 77 -3.93 -5.67 -19.49
CA SER A 77 -4.14 -5.36 -18.07
C SER A 77 -3.22 -6.23 -17.18
N PRO A 78 -2.99 -5.82 -15.92
CA PRO A 78 -3.37 -4.54 -15.31
C PRO A 78 -2.40 -3.40 -15.63
N ILE A 79 -2.88 -2.15 -15.52
CA ILE A 79 -2.01 -0.98 -15.36
C ILE A 79 -1.61 -0.89 -13.89
N GLU A 80 -0.31 -0.75 -13.61
CA GLU A 80 0.21 -0.64 -12.25
C GLU A 80 1.09 0.60 -12.10
N VAL A 81 0.83 1.38 -11.05
CA VAL A 81 1.69 2.47 -10.60
C VAL A 81 2.02 2.28 -9.13
N GLU A 82 3.27 1.93 -8.86
CA GLU A 82 3.85 1.74 -7.54
C GLU A 82 4.65 3.00 -7.14
N MET A 83 4.45 3.44 -5.90
CA MET A 83 5.08 4.64 -5.33
C MET A 83 5.65 4.29 -3.95
N LEU A 84 6.92 4.62 -3.75
CA LEU A 84 7.58 4.52 -2.44
C LEU A 84 7.70 5.92 -1.84
N PHE A 85 7.13 6.09 -0.67
CA PHE A 85 7.29 7.28 0.15
C PHE A 85 8.23 6.98 1.31
N GLU A 86 9.11 7.92 1.61
CA GLU A 86 10.04 7.91 2.74
C GLU A 86 9.83 9.19 3.56
N GLU A 87 10.54 9.32 4.68
CA GLU A 87 10.52 10.54 5.52
C GLU A 87 9.08 10.92 5.92
N ILE A 88 8.39 9.95 6.53
CA ILE A 88 7.04 10.15 7.05
C ILE A 88 7.15 11.04 8.28
N ASP A 89 6.48 12.19 8.25
CA ASP A 89 6.57 13.17 9.33
C ASP A 89 5.74 12.73 10.55
N VAL A 90 6.02 13.31 11.71
CA VAL A 90 5.35 13.01 12.99
C VAL A 90 3.84 13.24 12.87
N GLU A 91 3.42 14.33 12.23
CA GLU A 91 2.00 14.63 12.04
C GLU A 91 1.30 13.60 11.15
N GLU A 92 1.97 13.15 10.08
CA GLU A 92 1.46 12.09 9.20
C GLU A 92 1.39 10.74 9.93
N SER A 93 2.39 10.45 10.76
CA SER A 93 2.45 9.23 11.57
C SER A 93 1.34 9.15 12.63
N ASN A 94 0.76 10.29 13.02
CA ASN A 94 -0.38 10.34 13.93
C ASN A 94 -1.70 9.98 13.24
N ASN A 95 -1.76 9.97 11.89
CA ASN A 95 -2.91 9.47 11.17
C ASN A 95 -2.95 7.93 11.30
N TRP A 96 -4.00 7.40 11.93
CA TRP A 96 -4.13 5.98 12.20
C TRP A 96 -4.05 5.08 10.96
N ILE A 97 -4.45 5.59 9.79
CA ILE A 97 -4.37 4.85 8.52
C ILE A 97 -2.92 4.76 8.05
N ILE A 98 -2.23 5.91 8.06
CA ILE A 98 -0.82 6.02 7.67
C ILE A 98 0.04 5.18 8.60
N LYS A 99 -0.16 5.30 9.93
CA LYS A 99 0.59 4.57 10.95
C LYS A 99 0.66 3.05 10.70
N ARG A 100 -0.43 2.45 10.21
CA ARG A 100 -0.51 1.01 9.90
C ARG A 100 0.24 0.62 8.64
N CYS A 101 0.46 1.60 7.77
CA CYS A 101 1.10 1.43 6.47
C CYS A 101 2.59 1.76 6.49
N VAL A 102 3.04 2.43 7.55
CA VAL A 102 4.46 2.74 7.75
C VAL A 102 5.19 1.48 8.17
N ASN A 103 6.12 1.06 7.34
CA ASN A 103 7.12 0.05 7.67
C ASN A 103 8.51 0.66 7.53
N GLN A 104 9.32 0.62 8.59
CA GLN A 104 10.68 1.17 8.60
C GLN A 104 10.76 2.64 8.12
N ASN A 105 9.80 3.47 8.50
CA ASN A 105 9.65 4.87 8.06
C ASN A 105 9.42 5.03 6.54
N LYS A 106 8.81 4.02 5.91
CA LYS A 106 8.47 4.00 4.48
C LYS A 106 7.05 3.52 4.26
N ILE A 107 6.46 3.93 3.15
CA ILE A 107 5.16 3.44 2.66
C ILE A 107 5.32 3.09 1.19
N GLU A 108 5.11 1.82 0.85
CA GLU A 108 5.01 1.36 -0.53
C GLU A 108 3.53 1.22 -0.90
N LEU A 109 3.08 2.04 -1.86
CA LEU A 109 1.69 2.09 -2.32
C LEU A 109 1.62 1.66 -3.79
N LEU A 110 0.66 0.81 -4.12
CA LEU A 110 0.37 0.36 -5.49
C LEU A 110 -1.06 0.76 -5.85
N ARG A 111 -1.21 1.50 -6.96
CA ARG A 111 -2.49 1.70 -7.64
C ARG A 111 -2.56 0.76 -8.83
N ARG A 112 -3.58 -0.09 -8.86
CA ARG A 112 -3.79 -1.10 -9.91
C ARG A 112 -5.15 -0.90 -10.57
N TRP A 113 -5.17 -0.78 -11.89
CA TRP A 113 -6.40 -0.79 -12.68
C TRP A 113 -6.45 -2.06 -13.51
N ASP A 114 -7.47 -2.87 -13.23
CA ASP A 114 -7.73 -4.10 -13.96
C ASP A 114 -8.78 -3.90 -15.06
N SER A 115 -8.86 -4.86 -15.97
CA SER A 115 -9.88 -4.97 -17.01
C SER A 115 -10.30 -6.42 -17.19
N ASP A 116 -11.59 -6.65 -17.43
CA ASP A 116 -12.13 -7.96 -17.81
C ASP A 116 -12.04 -8.24 -19.32
N GLY A 117 -11.35 -7.38 -20.08
CA GLY A 117 -11.24 -7.44 -21.54
C GLY A 117 -12.29 -6.60 -22.28
N GLU A 118 -13.37 -6.18 -21.61
CA GLU A 118 -14.41 -5.32 -22.18
C GLU A 118 -14.50 -3.97 -21.49
N LYS A 119 -14.29 -3.95 -20.17
CA LYS A 119 -14.45 -2.78 -19.30
C LYS A 119 -13.22 -2.58 -18.44
N ILE A 120 -12.89 -1.32 -18.24
CA ILE A 120 -11.83 -0.88 -17.34
C ILE A 120 -12.45 -0.61 -15.97
N SER A 121 -11.78 -1.06 -14.90
CA SER A 121 -12.13 -0.70 -13.53
C SER A 121 -12.30 0.82 -13.36
N ALA A 122 -13.42 1.23 -12.77
CA ALA A 122 -13.75 2.65 -12.61
C ALA A 122 -12.83 3.37 -11.62
N SER A 123 -12.27 2.63 -10.66
CA SER A 123 -11.36 3.09 -9.62
C SER A 123 -10.21 2.10 -9.49
N PRO A 124 -9.00 2.58 -9.11
CA PRO A 124 -7.90 1.67 -8.82
C PRO A 124 -8.17 0.86 -7.57
N GLU A 125 -7.75 -0.40 -7.60
CA GLU A 125 -7.40 -1.09 -6.36
C GLU A 125 -6.17 -0.40 -5.75
N THR A 126 -6.26 -0.10 -4.45
CA THR A 126 -5.19 0.59 -3.71
C THR A 126 -4.61 -0.36 -2.70
N LEU A 127 -3.36 -0.74 -2.94
CA LEU A 127 -2.65 -1.72 -2.13
C LEU A 127 -1.47 -1.05 -1.44
N VAL A 128 -1.17 -1.52 -0.23
CA VAL A 128 0.03 -1.16 0.51
C VAL A 128 0.81 -2.43 0.77
N LYS A 129 2.13 -2.34 0.65
CA LYS A 129 3.00 -3.46 0.96
C LYS A 129 3.23 -3.51 2.46
N LEU A 130 2.72 -4.55 3.09
CA LEU A 130 2.79 -4.77 4.53
C LEU A 130 3.60 -6.03 4.84
N PRO A 131 4.29 -6.08 5.99
CA PRO A 131 4.93 -7.30 6.46
C PRO A 131 3.88 -8.41 6.65
N VAL A 132 4.27 -9.64 6.30
CA VAL A 132 3.47 -10.83 6.55
C VAL A 132 3.93 -11.41 7.88
N TYR A 133 2.96 -11.56 8.79
CA TYR A 133 3.20 -12.14 10.09
C TYR A 133 2.76 -13.59 10.16
N GLU A 134 3.59 -14.41 10.79
CA GLU A 134 3.27 -15.76 11.20
C GLU A 134 2.81 -15.74 12.66
N PHE A 135 1.68 -16.39 12.93
CA PHE A 135 1.07 -16.41 14.25
C PHE A 135 1.33 -17.74 14.93
N GLU A 136 1.89 -17.69 16.14
CA GLU A 136 2.14 -18.91 16.90
C GLU A 136 0.82 -19.55 17.37
N GLU A 137 0.68 -20.86 17.15
CA GLU A 137 -0.42 -21.70 17.66
C GLU A 137 -1.85 -21.26 17.28
N LEU A 138 -1.97 -20.46 16.22
CA LEU A 138 -3.24 -19.97 15.72
C LEU A 138 -3.69 -20.79 14.51
N SER A 139 -4.47 -21.84 14.76
CA SER A 139 -5.13 -22.58 13.68
C SER A 139 -6.31 -21.77 13.16
N VAL A 140 -6.14 -21.09 12.04
CA VAL A 140 -7.25 -20.51 11.30
C VAL A 140 -7.90 -21.64 10.49
N ASP A 141 -9.24 -21.73 10.57
CA ASP A 141 -10.01 -22.63 9.70
C ASP A 141 -9.64 -22.33 8.24
N LYS A 142 -9.38 -23.37 7.43
CA LYS A 142 -8.96 -23.23 6.02
C LYS A 142 -9.93 -22.38 5.18
N THR A 143 -11.16 -22.20 5.66
CA THR A 143 -12.20 -21.42 4.99
C THR A 143 -12.24 -19.93 5.39
N LYS A 144 -11.40 -19.48 6.33
CA LYS A 144 -11.41 -18.10 6.85
C LYS A 144 -10.03 -17.45 6.77
N GLU A 145 -10.02 -16.14 6.51
CA GLU A 145 -8.78 -15.33 6.51
C GLU A 145 -8.29 -14.97 7.92
N TYR A 146 -9.12 -15.14 8.95
CA TYR A 146 -8.81 -14.75 10.34
C TYR A 146 -9.52 -15.62 11.37
N PRO A 147 -8.97 -15.77 12.60
CA PRO A 147 -9.57 -16.59 13.63
C PRO A 147 -10.87 -15.99 14.18
N THR A 148 -11.77 -16.86 14.62
CA THR A 148 -12.97 -16.39 15.33
C THR A 148 -12.62 -15.96 16.75
N ARG A 149 -13.47 -15.13 17.34
CA ARG A 149 -13.33 -14.70 18.72
C ARG A 149 -13.23 -15.86 19.70
N THR A 150 -14.02 -16.91 19.47
CA THR A 150 -14.02 -18.14 20.27
C THR A 150 -12.67 -18.86 20.21
N VAL A 151 -12.00 -18.86 19.05
CA VAL A 151 -10.67 -19.45 18.88
C VAL A 151 -9.65 -18.66 19.70
N LEU A 152 -9.63 -17.32 19.56
CA LEU A 152 -8.70 -16.48 20.33
C LEU A 152 -8.96 -16.57 21.84
N SER A 153 -10.21 -16.60 22.29
CA SER A 153 -10.53 -16.69 23.72
C SER A 153 -10.14 -18.02 24.37
N LYS A 154 -9.99 -19.08 23.56
CA LYS A 154 -9.59 -20.42 24.02
C LYS A 154 -8.08 -20.65 23.93
N ASN A 155 -7.37 -19.84 23.15
CA ASN A 155 -5.93 -19.91 23.05
C ASN A 155 -5.29 -19.13 24.22
N GLU A 156 -4.53 -19.82 25.07
CA GLU A 156 -3.95 -19.23 26.29
C GLU A 156 -3.00 -18.08 26.00
N LYS A 157 -2.26 -18.15 24.89
CA LYS A 157 -1.32 -17.12 24.45
C LYS A 157 -2.01 -15.88 23.88
N TRP A 158 -3.08 -16.07 23.11
CA TRP A 158 -3.80 -14.98 22.43
C TRP A 158 -4.94 -14.36 23.22
N LYS A 159 -5.44 -15.05 24.25
CA LYS A 159 -6.50 -14.54 25.13
C LYS A 159 -6.14 -13.19 25.79
N PRO A 160 -4.92 -12.98 26.35
CA PRO A 160 -4.53 -11.68 26.91
C PRO A 160 -4.58 -10.53 25.89
N VAL A 161 -4.18 -10.79 24.64
CA VAL A 161 -4.23 -9.80 23.55
C VAL A 161 -5.68 -9.40 23.27
N LEU A 162 -6.57 -10.40 23.15
CA LEU A 162 -7.99 -10.16 22.88
C LEU A 162 -8.65 -9.39 24.04
N GLU A 163 -8.38 -9.77 25.28
CA GLU A 163 -8.93 -9.10 26.46
C GLU A 163 -8.47 -7.64 26.54
N LYS A 164 -7.18 -7.38 26.29
CA LYS A 164 -6.66 -6.01 26.27
C LYS A 164 -7.28 -5.17 25.15
N TYR A 165 -7.43 -5.74 23.96
CA TYR A 165 -8.14 -5.09 22.86
C TYR A 165 -9.58 -4.73 23.26
N ASP A 166 -10.31 -5.67 23.87
CA ASP A 166 -11.69 -5.44 24.32
C ASP A 166 -11.79 -4.36 25.39
N THR A 167 -10.84 -4.33 26.34
CA THR A 167 -10.75 -3.27 27.35
C THR A 167 -10.54 -1.91 26.71
N ASN A 168 -9.67 -1.82 25.70
CA ASN A 168 -9.39 -0.56 25.00
C ASN A 168 -10.58 -0.07 24.17
N GLN A 169 -11.36 -0.98 23.58
CA GLN A 169 -12.51 -0.63 22.72
C GLN A 169 -13.84 -0.50 23.47
N GLY A 170 -13.91 -0.95 24.73
CA GLY A 170 -15.11 -0.89 25.56
C GLY A 170 -16.28 -1.77 25.09
N SER A 171 -16.10 -2.61 24.06
CA SER A 171 -17.16 -3.48 23.55
C SER A 171 -16.62 -4.78 22.94
N LYS A 172 -17.42 -5.86 23.05
CA LYS A 172 -17.10 -7.20 22.53
C LYS A 172 -17.82 -7.45 21.21
N SER A 173 -17.26 -6.98 20.11
CA SER A 173 -17.80 -7.24 18.78
C SER A 173 -17.27 -8.55 18.18
N PRO A 174 -18.00 -9.19 17.24
CA PRO A 174 -17.47 -10.26 16.41
C PRO A 174 -16.20 -9.79 15.68
N ILE A 175 -15.21 -10.68 15.55
CA ILE A 175 -13.99 -10.34 14.83
C ILE A 175 -14.33 -10.23 13.34
N SER A 176 -14.18 -9.01 12.82
CA SER A 176 -14.17 -8.71 11.39
C SER A 176 -12.73 -8.60 10.90
N LYS A 177 -12.52 -8.53 9.59
CA LYS A 177 -11.20 -8.29 9.00
C LYS A 177 -10.53 -7.03 9.59
N LYS A 178 -11.28 -5.94 9.75
CA LYS A 178 -10.78 -4.69 10.36
C LYS A 178 -10.31 -4.91 11.81
N ILE A 179 -11.15 -5.54 12.62
CA ILE A 179 -10.86 -5.84 14.03
C ILE A 179 -9.63 -6.75 14.16
N TRP A 180 -9.53 -7.77 13.30
CA TRP A 180 -8.39 -8.68 13.31
C TRP A 180 -7.06 -7.96 13.08
N HIS A 181 -6.99 -7.05 12.10
CA HIS A 181 -5.78 -6.27 11.90
C HIS A 181 -5.46 -5.39 13.12
N GLU A 182 -6.47 -4.84 13.82
CA GLU A 182 -6.23 -4.02 15.02
C GLU A 182 -5.69 -4.87 16.19
N ILE A 183 -6.14 -6.12 16.28
CA ILE A 183 -5.59 -7.12 17.20
C ILE A 183 -4.14 -7.47 16.83
N ILE A 184 -3.82 -7.62 15.54
CA ILE A 184 -2.43 -7.84 15.09
C ILE A 184 -1.55 -6.66 15.47
N ASP A 185 -1.99 -5.42 15.21
CA ASP A 185 -1.20 -4.23 15.54
C ASP A 185 -0.89 -4.16 17.05
N LEU A 186 -1.88 -4.48 17.89
CA LEU A 186 -1.69 -4.59 19.33
C LEU A 186 -0.68 -5.70 19.67
N ALA A 187 -0.83 -6.89 19.08
CA ALA A 187 0.07 -8.02 19.30
C ALA A 187 1.52 -7.70 18.90
N VAL A 188 1.75 -7.07 17.75
CA VAL A 188 3.09 -6.65 17.31
C VAL A 188 3.71 -5.65 18.28
N SER A 189 2.91 -4.71 18.78
CA SER A 189 3.42 -3.64 19.65
C SER A 189 3.72 -4.08 21.08
N GLU A 190 2.96 -5.03 21.63
CA GLU A 190 3.00 -5.35 23.07
C GLU A 190 3.22 -6.83 23.39
N TYR A 191 3.04 -7.72 22.40
CA TYR A 191 3.18 -9.17 22.54
C TYR A 191 4.04 -9.74 21.40
N PRO A 192 5.27 -9.22 21.19
CA PRO A 192 6.09 -9.56 20.02
C PRO A 192 6.42 -11.06 19.93
N ASP A 193 6.44 -11.78 21.06
CA ASP A 193 6.68 -13.23 21.09
C ASP A 193 5.60 -14.05 20.36
N LEU A 194 4.39 -13.50 20.21
CA LEU A 194 3.25 -14.17 19.56
C LEU A 194 3.24 -14.00 18.04
N VAL A 195 4.04 -13.06 17.53
CA VAL A 195 4.00 -12.63 16.14
C VAL A 195 5.41 -12.68 15.57
N LYS A 196 5.66 -13.63 14.67
CA LYS A 196 6.93 -13.70 13.95
C LYS A 196 6.81 -12.96 12.63
N ASP A 197 7.70 -12.01 12.40
CA ASP A 197 7.89 -11.46 11.05
C ASP A 197 8.45 -12.57 10.17
N SER A 198 7.70 -12.95 9.13
CA SER A 198 8.14 -13.96 8.16
C SER A 198 9.31 -13.50 7.29
N GLY A 199 9.64 -12.20 7.31
CA GLY A 199 10.54 -11.54 6.38
C GLY A 199 9.93 -11.36 4.98
N ALA A 200 8.71 -11.84 4.77
CA ALA A 200 7.96 -11.67 3.54
C ALA A 200 7.06 -10.43 3.61
N TYR A 201 6.80 -9.84 2.45
CA TYR A 201 5.91 -8.71 2.29
C TYR A 201 4.81 -9.06 1.30
N SER A 202 3.60 -8.56 1.54
CA SER A 202 2.48 -8.75 0.61
C SER A 202 1.73 -7.45 0.37
N TRP A 203 1.20 -7.32 -0.85
CA TRP A 203 0.29 -6.25 -1.20
C TRP A 203 -1.08 -6.54 -0.58
N GLN A 204 -1.52 -5.64 0.29
CA GLN A 204 -2.79 -5.76 1.00
C GLN A 204 -3.63 -4.51 0.77
N ASN A 205 -4.94 -4.63 0.80
CA ASN A 205 -5.84 -3.48 0.77
C ASN A 205 -6.15 -3.05 2.21
N PRO A 206 -5.50 -1.99 2.74
CA PRO A 206 -5.84 -1.45 4.03
C PRO A 206 -7.22 -0.79 3.97
N THR A 207 -8.17 -1.33 4.74
CA THR A 207 -9.52 -0.76 4.90
C THR A 207 -9.45 0.74 5.20
N GLY A 208 -10.04 1.57 4.34
CA GLY A 208 -10.17 3.02 4.52
C GLY A 208 -9.06 3.88 3.91
N LEU A 209 -8.06 3.29 3.25
CA LEU A 209 -6.91 4.03 2.70
C LEU A 209 -7.18 4.75 1.38
N GLU A 210 -8.35 4.54 0.77
CA GLU A 210 -8.62 4.87 -0.64
C GLU A 210 -8.27 6.32 -1.03
N LEU A 211 -8.21 7.27 -0.08
CA LEU A 211 -7.99 8.68 -0.39
C LEU A 211 -7.11 9.47 0.59
N THR A 212 -6.82 9.01 1.81
CA THR A 212 -6.23 9.88 2.85
C THR A 212 -4.73 10.13 2.68
N CYS A 213 -3.95 9.12 2.31
CA CYS A 213 -2.49 9.25 2.24
C CYS A 213 -2.03 10.12 1.07
N LEU A 214 -2.79 10.13 -0.03
CA LEU A 214 -2.44 10.90 -1.23
C LEU A 214 -3.19 12.25 -1.32
N LYS A 215 -4.20 12.51 -0.48
CA LYS A 215 -4.90 13.82 -0.44
C LYS A 215 -4.04 14.96 0.09
N ASN A 216 -2.97 14.62 0.81
CA ASN A 216 -2.01 15.56 1.38
C ASN A 216 -0.76 15.76 0.50
N LEU A 217 -0.73 15.13 -0.70
CA LEU A 217 0.20 15.45 -1.77
C LEU A 217 -0.39 16.55 -2.66
#